data_AF-A0A833G884-F1
#
_entry.id   AF-A0A833G884-F1
#
_cell.length_a   1.000
_cell.length_b   1.000
_cell.length_c   1.000
_cell.angle_alpha   90.00
_cell.angle_beta   90.00
_cell.angle_gamma   90.00
#
_symmetry.space_group_name_H-M   'P 1'
#
loop_
_entity.id
_entity.type
_entity.pdbx_description
1 polymer ?
#
loop_
_entity_poly.entity_id
_entity_poly.type
_entity_poly.pdbx_seq_one_letter_code
_entity_poly.pdbx_strand_id
1 'polypeptide(L)'
;MAEQKIFAGPRIRRIRNAKGLTQTAMAEGLGISPSYLNLIERNQRPLTVQLILKLASVYHVEPEELQAEGTGSIAALREVFADPLLAGELPGDQELVEIADAAPNASAAVIKLYRAYREQAERLSDLTELLAREGRATTLSSARLPIDEVRETFERRANFFPALEEETEAFIQLLQPGDDLYGALKAWLKREHGIVVRVLPVATMPNWRRRYDRHSQRLFISERLSPFDQLREVAMEACLIRCQVAVAAEVKALKLSSDEARRLARFELGRYAAHALMMPYSAFLAAAQRARYDIDVLRSRFGVSFEQAANRLTMMQKPGAAGVPFFMLEADNAGNRFRRAGSQGFPHARFGGGCPKLPVHAAFAQPGQILVEAVEMPDGAAFLTLARTLEGPQGAFSERPRRTAVLIGCDIGFKDEIVYSAALPADGRATPVGPACRLCERAG
;
A
#
# COMPACT_ATOMS: atom_id res chain seq x y z
N MET A 1 28.03 39.93 -4.31
CA MET A 1 26.93 39.13 -4.87
C MET A 1 27.55 38.11 -5.79
N ALA A 2 27.45 36.81 -5.49
CA ALA A 2 28.10 35.78 -6.32
C ALA A 2 27.37 35.68 -7.67
N GLU A 3 28.08 35.87 -8.78
CA GLU A 3 27.53 35.69 -10.13
C GLU A 3 26.98 34.26 -10.28
N GLN A 4 25.67 34.15 -10.52
CA GLN A 4 25.02 32.88 -10.75
C GLN A 4 25.49 32.31 -12.09
N LYS A 5 26.23 31.20 -12.05
CA LYS A 5 26.76 30.53 -13.24
C LYS A 5 25.60 29.91 -14.04
N ILE A 6 25.42 30.32 -15.28
CA ILE A 6 24.34 29.82 -16.16
C ILE A 6 24.89 28.64 -16.99
N PHE A 7 24.24 27.48 -16.88
CA PHE A 7 24.52 26.30 -17.71
C PHE A 7 23.33 26.04 -18.63
N ALA A 8 23.52 26.19 -19.96
CA ALA A 8 22.44 26.01 -20.94
C ALA A 8 22.90 25.24 -22.20
N GLY A 9 23.85 24.34 -22.05
CA GLY A 9 24.46 23.56 -23.12
C GLY A 9 23.48 22.80 -24.02
N PRO A 10 22.55 22.00 -23.48
CA PRO A 10 21.54 21.30 -24.27
C PRO A 10 20.60 22.23 -25.05
N ARG A 11 20.40 23.47 -24.59
CA ARG A 11 19.54 24.46 -25.25
C ARG A 11 20.27 25.14 -26.39
N ILE A 12 21.55 25.48 -26.20
CA ILE A 12 22.44 25.93 -27.28
C ILE A 12 22.52 24.88 -28.38
N ARG A 13 22.65 23.60 -28.03
CA ARG A 13 22.64 22.49 -28.99
C ARG A 13 21.32 22.39 -29.76
N ARG A 14 20.18 22.61 -29.10
CA ARG A 14 18.86 22.65 -29.74
C ARG A 14 18.73 23.82 -30.72
N ILE A 15 19.11 25.02 -30.31
CA ILE A 15 19.10 26.23 -31.17
C ILE A 15 19.99 26.01 -32.40
N ARG A 16 21.18 25.44 -32.19
CA ARG A 16 22.11 25.10 -33.27
C ARG A 16 21.48 24.17 -34.29
N ASN A 17 20.89 23.07 -33.82
CA ASN A 17 20.27 22.06 -34.68
C ASN A 17 19.03 22.62 -35.38
N ALA A 18 18.20 23.42 -34.71
CA ALA A 18 17.01 24.05 -35.30
C ALA A 18 17.37 25.01 -36.44
N LYS A 19 18.53 25.66 -36.36
CA LYS A 19 19.07 26.53 -37.43
C LYS A 19 19.91 25.76 -38.46
N GLY A 20 19.98 24.42 -38.38
CA GLY A 20 20.73 23.59 -39.33
C GLY A 20 22.25 23.77 -39.28
N LEU A 21 22.80 24.30 -38.18
CA LEU A 21 24.21 24.66 -38.09
C LEU A 21 25.07 23.49 -37.56
N THR A 22 26.27 23.36 -38.13
CA THR A 22 27.32 22.51 -37.53
C THR A 22 27.92 23.20 -36.30
N GLN A 23 28.54 22.42 -35.43
CA GLN A 23 29.18 22.96 -34.22
C GLN A 23 30.30 23.96 -34.56
N THR A 24 31.07 23.69 -35.61
CA THR A 24 32.10 24.60 -36.12
C THR A 24 31.49 25.91 -36.63
N ALA A 25 30.42 25.85 -37.43
CA ALA A 25 29.78 27.03 -37.98
C ALA A 25 29.16 27.93 -36.90
N MET A 26 28.57 27.34 -35.86
CA MET A 26 28.06 28.13 -34.73
C MET A 26 29.18 28.71 -33.87
N ALA A 27 30.28 27.98 -33.68
CA ALA A 27 31.43 28.49 -32.91
C ALA A 27 32.08 29.70 -33.61
N GLU A 28 32.24 29.63 -34.93
CA GLU A 28 32.71 30.75 -35.75
C GLU A 28 31.77 31.97 -35.66
N GLY A 29 30.46 31.77 -35.78
CA GLY A 29 29.47 32.85 -35.64
C GLY A 29 29.47 33.50 -34.26
N LEU A 30 29.82 32.77 -33.21
CA LEU A 30 29.99 33.28 -31.84
C LEU A 30 31.41 33.83 -31.55
N GLY A 31 32.34 33.69 -32.50
CA GLY A 31 33.74 34.08 -32.31
C GLY A 31 34.42 33.34 -31.16
N ILE A 32 34.16 32.04 -31.01
CA ILE A 32 34.79 31.15 -30.03
C ILE A 32 35.32 29.90 -30.72
N SER A 33 36.17 29.11 -30.04
CA SER A 33 36.66 27.86 -30.62
C SER A 33 35.58 26.76 -30.62
N PRO A 34 35.56 25.85 -31.62
CA PRO A 34 34.64 24.70 -31.64
C PRO A 34 34.76 23.82 -30.38
N SER A 35 35.98 23.66 -29.86
CA SER A 35 36.24 22.94 -28.62
C SER A 35 35.58 23.64 -27.42
N TYR A 36 35.63 24.97 -27.35
CA TYR A 36 34.98 25.72 -26.29
C TYR A 36 33.45 25.62 -26.38
N LEU A 37 32.87 25.70 -27.58
CA LEU A 37 31.44 25.48 -27.77
C LEU A 37 31.03 24.04 -27.36
N ASN A 38 31.88 23.04 -27.61
CA ASN A 38 31.62 21.66 -27.15
C ASN A 38 31.60 21.52 -25.63
N LEU A 39 32.52 22.18 -24.93
CA LEU A 39 32.49 22.20 -23.47
C LEU A 39 31.23 22.86 -22.93
N ILE A 40 30.73 23.91 -23.60
CA ILE A 40 29.49 24.58 -23.23
C ILE A 40 28.27 23.71 -23.54
N GLU A 41 28.17 23.12 -24.73
CA GLU A 41 27.06 22.22 -25.10
C GLU A 41 26.93 21.00 -24.18
N ARG A 42 28.03 20.59 -23.54
CA ARG A 42 28.09 19.51 -22.55
C ARG A 42 27.97 19.99 -21.09
N ASN A 43 27.65 21.26 -20.85
CA ASN A 43 27.59 21.89 -19.52
C ASN A 43 28.89 21.79 -18.69
N GLN A 44 30.05 21.58 -19.32
CA GLN A 44 31.35 21.54 -18.65
C GLN A 44 31.91 22.95 -18.40
N ARG A 45 31.40 23.95 -19.13
CA ARG A 45 31.69 25.38 -18.91
C ARG A 45 30.40 26.18 -18.86
N PRO A 46 30.23 27.08 -17.87
CA PRO A 46 29.08 27.97 -17.83
C PRO A 46 29.18 29.02 -18.94
N LEU A 47 28.03 29.57 -19.32
CA LEU A 47 27.92 30.70 -20.23
C LEU A 47 28.47 31.96 -19.57
N THR A 48 29.34 32.67 -20.29
CA THR A 48 29.77 34.00 -19.90
C THR A 48 28.76 35.04 -20.38
N VAL A 49 28.67 36.18 -19.68
CA VAL A 49 27.80 37.31 -20.07
C VAL A 49 28.08 37.74 -21.53
N GLN A 50 29.36 37.78 -21.91
CA GLN A 50 29.75 38.10 -23.28
C GLN A 50 29.17 37.12 -24.32
N LEU A 51 29.12 35.83 -24.00
CA LEU A 51 28.59 34.83 -24.93
C LEU A 51 27.06 34.86 -25.01
N ILE A 52 26.38 35.19 -23.91
CA ILE A 52 24.92 35.41 -23.90
C ILE A 52 24.57 36.60 -24.82
N LEU A 53 25.30 37.71 -24.71
CA LEU A 53 25.10 38.87 -25.58
C LEU A 53 25.34 38.54 -27.06
N LYS A 54 26.34 37.70 -27.37
CA LYS A 54 26.59 37.24 -28.74
C LYS A 54 25.50 36.30 -29.26
N LEU A 55 24.98 35.41 -28.44
CA LEU A 55 23.85 34.54 -28.80
C LEU A 55 22.60 35.37 -29.13
N ALA A 56 22.34 36.41 -28.34
CA ALA A 56 21.26 37.35 -28.60
C ALA A 56 21.47 38.14 -29.90
N SER A 57 22.68 38.68 -30.13
CA SER A 57 22.94 39.53 -31.30
C SER A 57 23.03 38.76 -32.62
N VAL A 58 23.63 37.57 -32.61
CA VAL A 58 23.90 36.80 -33.85
C VAL A 58 22.76 35.86 -34.19
N TYR A 59 22.08 35.30 -33.18
CA TYR A 59 21.08 34.26 -33.37
C TYR A 59 19.68 34.65 -32.89
N HIS A 60 19.51 35.87 -32.36
CA HIS A 60 18.24 36.40 -31.82
C HIS A 60 17.65 35.50 -30.73
N VAL A 61 18.52 35.01 -29.84
CA VAL A 61 18.11 34.18 -28.69
C VAL A 61 17.91 35.09 -27.48
N GLU A 62 16.69 35.16 -26.95
CA GLU A 62 16.39 35.97 -25.77
C GLU A 62 17.03 35.36 -24.51
N PRO A 63 17.58 36.18 -23.57
CA PRO A 63 18.20 35.67 -22.34
C PRO A 63 17.27 34.83 -21.46
N GLU A 64 15.97 35.10 -21.52
CA GLU A 64 14.91 34.34 -20.83
C GLU A 64 14.77 32.92 -21.41
N GLU A 65 15.01 32.75 -22.72
CA GLU A 65 15.15 31.44 -23.35
C GLU A 65 16.44 30.71 -22.94
N LEU A 66 17.32 31.33 -22.16
CA LEU A 66 18.51 30.65 -21.62
C LEU A 66 18.35 30.35 -20.13
N GLN A 67 17.28 30.83 -19.48
CA GLN A 67 16.94 30.55 -18.08
C GLN A 67 15.93 29.39 -17.96
N ALA A 68 15.98 28.68 -16.83
CA ALA A 68 15.48 27.32 -16.66
C ALA A 68 13.95 27.19 -16.53
N GLU A 69 13.36 26.21 -17.22
CA GLU A 69 12.06 25.57 -16.91
C GLU A 69 12.25 24.24 -16.12
N GLY A 70 13.35 24.11 -15.38
CA GLY A 70 13.79 22.82 -14.80
C GLY A 70 13.07 22.37 -13.52
N THR A 71 12.26 23.21 -12.88
CA THR A 71 11.63 22.86 -11.58
C THR A 71 10.44 21.90 -11.74
N GLY A 72 9.71 21.97 -12.86
CA GLY A 72 8.56 21.09 -13.12
C GLY A 72 8.94 19.66 -13.51
N SER A 73 10.08 19.48 -14.19
CA SER A 73 10.56 18.16 -14.64
C SER A 73 11.11 17.32 -13.49
N ILE A 74 11.79 17.93 -12.51
CA ILE A 74 12.35 17.22 -11.35
C ILE A 74 11.23 16.63 -10.48
N ALA A 75 10.17 17.40 -10.21
CA ALA A 75 9.02 16.90 -9.44
C ALA A 75 8.30 15.75 -10.16
N ALA A 76 8.13 15.87 -11.48
CA ALA A 76 7.51 14.81 -12.30
C ALA A 76 8.41 13.56 -12.41
N LEU A 77 9.74 13.71 -12.50
CA LEU A 77 10.65 12.56 -12.45
C LEU A 77 10.64 11.90 -11.07
N ARG A 78 10.59 12.66 -9.97
CA ARG A 78 10.40 12.10 -8.62
C ARG A 78 9.13 11.27 -8.54
N GLU A 79 8.03 11.74 -9.13
CA GLU A 79 6.78 10.97 -9.19
C GLU A 79 6.96 9.66 -9.96
N VAL A 80 7.62 9.71 -11.12
CA VAL A 80 7.92 8.51 -11.93
C VAL A 80 8.72 7.50 -11.10
N PHE A 81 9.83 7.92 -10.49
CA PHE A 81 10.73 7.03 -9.75
C PHE A 81 10.19 6.62 -8.38
N ALA A 82 9.21 7.35 -7.83
CA ALA A 82 8.48 6.93 -6.63
C ALA A 82 7.51 5.78 -6.87
N ASP A 83 7.26 5.41 -8.14
CA ASP A 83 6.45 4.26 -8.49
C ASP A 83 7.08 2.96 -7.97
N PRO A 84 6.31 2.06 -7.33
CA PRO A 84 6.81 0.77 -6.86
C PRO A 84 7.50 -0.08 -7.94
N LEU A 85 7.14 0.08 -9.22
CA LEU A 85 7.79 -0.57 -10.35
C LEU A 85 9.29 -0.22 -10.46
N LEU A 86 9.68 0.97 -10.01
CA LEU A 86 11.04 1.52 -10.13
C LEU A 86 11.77 1.58 -8.77
N ALA A 87 11.24 0.94 -7.73
CA ALA A 87 11.79 1.00 -6.37
C ALA A 87 13.25 0.51 -6.23
N GLY A 88 13.76 -0.27 -7.20
CA GLY A 88 15.15 -0.73 -7.25
C GLY A 88 16.12 0.25 -7.92
N GLU A 89 15.61 1.27 -8.60
CA GLU A 89 16.35 2.19 -9.47
C GLU A 89 16.18 3.64 -9.01
N LEU A 90 15.98 3.87 -7.70
CA LEU A 90 15.70 5.19 -7.11
C LEU A 90 16.92 6.12 -7.23
N PRO A 91 16.91 7.11 -8.13
CA PRO A 91 18.01 8.05 -8.22
C PRO A 91 18.00 8.99 -7.01
N GLY A 92 19.19 9.39 -6.56
CA GLY A 92 19.32 10.45 -5.55
C GLY A 92 18.72 11.77 -6.06
N ASP A 93 18.36 12.68 -5.14
CA ASP A 93 17.83 14.00 -5.49
C ASP A 93 18.75 14.78 -6.43
N GLN A 94 20.06 14.58 -6.29
CA GLN A 94 21.08 15.20 -7.13
C GLN A 94 21.18 14.52 -8.51
N GLU A 95 20.98 13.21 -8.60
CA GLU A 95 20.94 12.47 -9.87
C GLU A 95 19.70 12.85 -10.69
N LEU A 96 18.57 13.14 -10.05
CA LEU A 96 17.37 13.65 -10.73
C LEU A 96 17.59 15.03 -11.35
N VAL A 97 18.31 15.91 -10.66
CA VAL A 97 18.74 17.20 -11.21
C VAL A 97 19.66 16.97 -12.40
N GLU A 98 20.63 16.07 -12.28
CA GLU A 98 21.56 15.74 -13.35
C GLU A 98 20.86 15.14 -14.58
N ILE A 99 19.88 14.26 -14.41
CA ILE A 99 19.09 13.68 -15.51
C ILE A 99 18.23 14.75 -16.19
N ALA A 100 17.56 15.59 -15.40
CA ALA A 100 16.73 16.69 -15.91
C ALA A 100 17.56 17.69 -16.73
N ASP A 101 18.77 18.01 -16.26
CA ASP A 101 19.65 18.99 -16.89
C ASP A 101 20.45 18.41 -18.06
N ALA A 102 20.96 17.18 -17.94
CA ALA A 102 21.80 16.56 -18.97
C ALA A 102 20.98 16.05 -20.17
N ALA A 103 19.75 15.57 -19.94
CA ALA A 103 18.92 14.95 -20.96
C ALA A 103 17.43 15.35 -20.85
N PRO A 104 17.08 16.64 -21.04
CA PRO A 104 15.72 17.15 -20.82
C PRO A 104 14.66 16.52 -21.73
N ASN A 105 14.99 16.22 -23.00
CA ASN A 105 14.06 15.57 -23.93
C ASN A 105 13.80 14.10 -23.55
N ALA A 106 14.81 13.39 -23.05
CA ALA A 106 14.66 12.02 -22.56
C ALA A 106 13.82 12.01 -21.28
N SER A 107 14.10 12.93 -20.36
CA SER A 107 13.30 13.15 -19.14
C SER A 107 11.82 13.41 -19.46
N ALA A 108 11.54 14.31 -20.41
CA ALA A 108 10.18 14.58 -20.85
C ALA A 108 9.50 13.37 -21.51
N ALA A 109 10.24 12.59 -22.30
CA ALA A 109 9.72 11.36 -22.92
C ALA A 109 9.37 10.29 -21.87
N VAL A 110 10.22 10.11 -20.86
CA VAL A 110 9.99 9.20 -19.73
C VAL A 110 8.76 9.62 -18.92
N ILE A 111 8.65 10.91 -18.57
CA ILE A 111 7.46 11.44 -17.88
C ILE A 111 6.20 11.19 -18.72
N LYS A 112 6.24 11.46 -20.03
CA LYS A 112 5.11 11.25 -20.94
C LYS A 112 4.72 9.77 -21.03
N LEU A 113 5.71 8.88 -21.12
CA LEU A 113 5.49 7.43 -21.15
C LEU A 113 4.85 6.95 -19.85
N TYR A 114 5.34 7.43 -18.70
CA TYR A 114 4.80 7.08 -17.40
C TYR A 114 3.36 7.56 -17.21
N ARG A 115 3.04 8.79 -17.63
CA ARG A 115 1.65 9.29 -17.62
C ARG A 115 0.73 8.44 -18.49
N ALA A 116 1.16 8.08 -19.70
CA ALA A 116 0.39 7.21 -20.58
C ALA A 116 0.22 5.80 -19.97
N TYR A 117 1.25 5.26 -19.32
CA TYR A 117 1.18 4.00 -18.58
C TYR A 117 0.15 4.05 -17.45
N ARG A 118 0.19 5.10 -16.60
CA ARG A 118 -0.79 5.27 -15.52
C ARG A 118 -2.21 5.41 -16.04
N GLU A 119 -2.42 6.25 -17.05
CA GLU A 119 -3.73 6.45 -17.66
C GLU A 119 -4.27 5.16 -18.29
N GLN A 120 -3.40 4.37 -18.92
CA GLN A 120 -3.77 3.07 -19.46
C GLN A 120 -4.07 2.05 -18.36
N ALA A 121 -3.31 2.05 -17.27
CA ALA A 121 -3.57 1.20 -16.10
C ALA A 121 -4.91 1.55 -15.43
N GLU A 122 -5.22 2.84 -15.30
CA GLU A 122 -6.50 3.31 -14.75
C GLU A 122 -7.69 2.93 -15.65
N ARG A 123 -7.61 3.20 -16.97
CA ARG A 123 -8.66 2.81 -17.93
C ARG A 123 -8.91 1.30 -17.96
N LEU A 124 -7.87 0.51 -17.75
CA LEU A 124 -7.94 -0.94 -17.76
C LEU A 124 -8.46 -1.51 -16.45
N SER A 125 -8.16 -0.87 -15.32
CA SER A 125 -8.83 -1.12 -14.03
C SER A 125 -10.33 -0.86 -14.14
N ASP A 126 -10.72 0.26 -14.75
CA ASP A 126 -12.12 0.63 -14.99
C ASP A 126 -12.87 -0.38 -15.86
N LEU A 127 -12.26 -0.81 -16.96
CA LEU A 127 -12.83 -1.82 -17.84
C LEU A 127 -12.96 -3.18 -17.13
N THR A 128 -11.99 -3.54 -16.28
CA THR A 128 -12.03 -4.78 -15.50
C THR A 128 -13.16 -4.77 -14.48
N GLU A 129 -13.43 -3.64 -13.82
CA GLU A 129 -14.56 -3.47 -12.91
C GLU A 129 -15.92 -3.57 -13.63
N LEU A 130 -16.03 -3.02 -14.85
CA LEU A 130 -17.23 -3.13 -15.68
C LEU A 130 -17.48 -4.57 -16.16
N LEU A 131 -16.45 -5.25 -16.66
CA LEU A 131 -16.56 -6.64 -17.12
C LEU A 131 -16.83 -7.62 -15.98
N ALA A 132 -16.37 -7.32 -14.76
CA ALA A 132 -16.71 -8.07 -13.56
C ALA A 132 -18.22 -8.00 -13.21
N ARG A 133 -18.92 -6.92 -13.57
CA ARG A 133 -20.38 -6.80 -13.40
C ARG A 133 -21.17 -7.61 -14.41
N GLU A 134 -20.67 -7.76 -15.64
CA GLU A 134 -21.37 -8.50 -16.70
C GLU A 134 -21.13 -10.02 -16.67
N GLY A 135 -20.40 -10.53 -15.68
CA GLY A 135 -20.05 -11.96 -15.59
C GLY A 135 -19.13 -12.44 -16.72
N ARG A 136 -18.58 -11.53 -17.53
CA ARG A 136 -17.71 -11.79 -18.69
C ARG A 136 -16.24 -11.55 -18.38
N ALA A 137 -15.80 -11.94 -17.18
CA ALA A 137 -14.40 -11.83 -16.78
C ALA A 137 -13.51 -12.88 -17.47
N THR A 138 -13.35 -12.79 -18.80
CA THR A 138 -12.28 -13.49 -19.51
C THR A 138 -11.07 -12.58 -19.61
N THR A 139 -10.08 -12.87 -18.76
CA THR A 139 -8.63 -12.72 -18.99
C THR A 139 -8.20 -11.60 -19.93
N LEU A 140 -8.44 -10.35 -19.57
CA LEU A 140 -7.59 -9.26 -20.06
C LEU A 140 -6.36 -9.20 -19.15
N SER A 141 -5.25 -9.76 -19.64
CA SER A 141 -3.92 -9.65 -19.04
C SER A 141 -3.44 -8.21 -19.17
N SER A 142 -3.93 -7.35 -18.29
CA SER A 142 -3.29 -6.07 -18.00
C SER A 142 -1.92 -6.30 -17.36
N ALA A 143 -1.02 -5.33 -17.46
CA ALA A 143 0.17 -5.26 -16.63
C ALA A 143 -0.26 -5.04 -15.16
N ARG A 144 -0.86 -6.06 -14.54
CA ARG A 144 -1.26 -6.05 -13.14
C ARG A 144 0.00 -5.94 -12.31
N LEU A 145 0.06 -4.94 -11.43
CA LEU A 145 1.11 -4.94 -10.43
C LEU A 145 0.96 -6.23 -9.60
N PRO A 146 2.07 -6.92 -9.26
CA PRO A 146 2.01 -8.15 -8.47
C PRO A 146 1.19 -8.02 -7.19
N ILE A 147 1.20 -6.84 -6.56
CA ILE A 147 0.41 -6.56 -5.36
C ILE A 147 -1.10 -6.54 -5.61
N ASP A 148 -1.54 -6.05 -6.76
CA ASP A 148 -2.97 -5.98 -7.11
C ASP A 148 -3.50 -7.37 -7.43
N GLU A 149 -2.72 -8.19 -8.15
CA GLU A 149 -3.05 -9.61 -8.38
C GLU A 149 -3.25 -10.36 -7.06
N VAL A 150 -2.31 -10.20 -6.11
CA VAL A 150 -2.42 -10.82 -4.79
C VAL A 150 -3.67 -10.33 -4.07
N ARG A 151 -3.88 -9.01 -3.97
CA ARG A 151 -5.05 -8.44 -3.30
C ARG A 151 -6.34 -8.97 -3.90
N GLU A 152 -6.54 -8.87 -5.21
CA GLU A 152 -7.73 -9.39 -5.88
C GLU A 152 -7.95 -10.88 -5.62
N THR A 153 -6.88 -11.67 -5.61
CA THR A 153 -6.95 -13.12 -5.37
C THR A 153 -7.45 -13.42 -3.96
N PHE A 154 -6.94 -12.72 -2.94
CA PHE A 154 -7.40 -12.88 -1.56
C PHE A 154 -8.81 -12.31 -1.36
N GLU A 155 -9.11 -11.16 -1.96
CA GLU A 155 -10.41 -10.50 -1.83
C GLU A 155 -11.57 -11.34 -2.39
N ARG A 156 -11.33 -12.15 -3.43
CA ARG A 156 -12.37 -12.96 -4.10
C ARG A 156 -12.60 -14.33 -3.43
N ARG A 157 -11.79 -14.72 -2.46
CA ARG A 157 -11.84 -16.05 -1.84
C ARG A 157 -12.34 -15.94 -0.41
N ALA A 158 -12.96 -17.02 0.07
CA ALA A 158 -13.26 -17.16 1.48
C ALA A 158 -11.95 -17.05 2.29
N ASN A 159 -11.95 -16.21 3.32
CA ASN A 159 -10.76 -15.94 4.12
C ASN A 159 -10.51 -17.04 5.17
N PHE A 160 -10.39 -18.30 4.73
CA PHE A 160 -10.18 -19.45 5.61
C PHE A 160 -9.24 -20.46 4.96
N PHE A 161 -8.14 -20.80 5.65
CA PHE A 161 -7.11 -21.72 5.17
C PHE A 161 -6.97 -22.91 6.12
N PRO A 162 -7.65 -24.05 5.86
CA PRO A 162 -7.74 -25.17 6.79
C PRO A 162 -6.37 -25.70 7.23
N ALA A 163 -5.45 -25.90 6.29
CA ALA A 163 -4.12 -26.42 6.58
C ALA A 163 -3.30 -25.47 7.48
N LEU A 164 -3.48 -24.15 7.35
CA LEU A 164 -2.81 -23.19 8.22
C LEU A 164 -3.42 -23.16 9.63
N GLU A 165 -4.74 -23.31 9.75
CA GLU A 165 -5.40 -23.43 11.05
C GLU A 165 -4.94 -24.68 11.79
N GLU A 166 -4.89 -25.83 11.13
CA GLU A 166 -4.42 -27.09 11.73
C GLU A 166 -2.95 -27.00 12.18
N GLU A 167 -2.07 -26.45 11.34
CA GLU A 167 -0.66 -26.29 11.69
C GLU A 167 -0.44 -25.29 12.83
N THR A 168 -1.22 -24.22 12.89
CA THR A 168 -1.12 -23.22 13.97
C THR A 168 -1.69 -23.75 15.28
N GLU A 169 -2.78 -24.52 15.26
CA GLU A 169 -3.32 -25.23 16.42
C GLU A 169 -2.26 -26.22 16.99
N ALA A 170 -1.64 -27.02 16.12
CA ALA A 170 -0.55 -27.90 16.51
C ALA A 170 0.67 -27.13 17.06
N PHE A 171 0.94 -25.94 16.51
CA PHE A 171 2.03 -25.10 16.99
C PHE A 171 1.77 -24.53 18.39
N ILE A 172 0.53 -24.16 18.72
CA ILE A 172 0.16 -23.75 20.08
C ILE A 172 0.39 -24.90 21.07
N GLN A 173 0.02 -26.12 20.70
CA GLN A 173 0.23 -27.31 21.55
C GLN A 173 1.73 -27.60 21.80
N LEU A 174 2.58 -27.31 20.82
CA LEU A 174 4.03 -27.41 20.96
C LEU A 174 4.63 -26.29 21.83
N LEU A 175 4.15 -25.06 21.66
CA LEU A 175 4.67 -23.89 22.37
C LEU A 175 4.26 -23.86 23.84
N GLN A 176 3.03 -24.33 24.15
CA GLN A 176 2.40 -24.25 25.47
C GLN A 176 2.60 -22.86 26.12
N PRO A 177 2.17 -21.77 25.46
CA PRO A 177 2.60 -20.42 25.81
C PRO A 177 2.07 -19.91 27.16
N GLY A 178 1.06 -20.56 27.75
CA GLY A 178 0.32 -19.99 28.88
C GLY A 178 -0.20 -18.59 28.51
N ASP A 179 0.11 -17.62 29.36
CA ASP A 179 -0.27 -16.22 29.16
C ASP A 179 0.77 -15.38 28.38
N ASP A 180 1.96 -15.92 28.10
CA ASP A 180 3.06 -15.19 27.43
C ASP A 180 3.47 -15.85 26.10
N LEU A 181 2.62 -15.67 25.08
CA LEU A 181 2.93 -16.11 23.72
C LEU A 181 4.20 -15.44 23.16
N TYR A 182 4.47 -14.19 23.53
CA TYR A 182 5.62 -13.45 23.00
C TYR A 182 6.94 -14.05 23.51
N GLY A 183 7.03 -14.33 24.82
CA GLY A 183 8.15 -15.03 25.43
C GLY A 183 8.32 -16.45 24.90
N ALA A 184 7.22 -17.21 24.78
CA ALA A 184 7.24 -18.57 24.23
C ALA A 184 7.80 -18.62 22.81
N LEU A 185 7.36 -17.69 21.94
CA LEU A 185 7.87 -17.58 20.57
C LEU A 185 9.36 -17.22 20.52
N LYS A 186 9.82 -16.27 21.35
CA LYS A 186 11.23 -15.92 21.45
C LYS A 186 12.08 -17.11 21.91
N ALA A 187 11.60 -17.85 22.90
CA ALA A 187 12.28 -19.04 23.41
C ALA A 187 12.37 -20.13 22.35
N TRP A 188 11.27 -20.40 21.64
CA TRP A 188 11.22 -21.37 20.54
C TRP A 188 12.14 -20.99 19.38
N LEU A 189 12.08 -19.74 18.89
CA LEU A 189 12.96 -19.23 17.83
C LEU A 189 14.44 -19.38 18.20
N LYS A 190 14.80 -19.08 19.45
CA LYS A 190 16.16 -19.20 19.93
C LYS A 190 16.60 -20.66 20.07
N ARG A 191 15.74 -21.53 20.59
CA ARG A 191 16.06 -22.95 20.87
C ARG A 191 16.16 -23.77 19.58
N GLU A 192 15.18 -23.66 18.69
CA GLU A 192 15.10 -24.50 17.49
C GLU A 192 15.92 -23.94 16.32
N HIS A 193 16.08 -22.62 16.25
CA HIS A 193 16.68 -21.95 15.09
C HIS A 193 17.86 -21.03 15.42
N GLY A 194 18.20 -20.85 16.70
CA GLY A 194 19.24 -19.91 17.11
C GLY A 194 18.87 -18.43 16.90
N ILE A 195 17.62 -18.13 16.55
CA ILE A 195 17.17 -16.78 16.19
C ILE A 195 16.88 -15.98 17.46
N VAL A 196 17.61 -14.88 17.65
CA VAL A 196 17.39 -13.96 18.78
C VAL A 196 16.57 -12.76 18.34
N VAL A 197 15.42 -12.55 18.98
CA VAL A 197 14.57 -11.37 18.74
C VAL A 197 15.07 -10.17 19.52
N ARG A 198 15.24 -9.03 18.85
CA ARG A 198 15.63 -7.75 19.46
C ARG A 198 14.74 -6.63 18.97
N VAL A 199 14.21 -5.85 19.92
CA VAL A 199 13.57 -4.57 19.59
C VAL A 199 14.68 -3.52 19.48
N LEU A 200 14.72 -2.78 18.38
CA LEU A 200 15.72 -1.75 18.13
C LEU A 200 15.10 -0.34 18.08
N PRO A 201 15.89 0.68 18.46
CA PRO A 201 15.45 2.06 18.41
C PRO A 201 15.04 2.56 17.02
N VAL A 202 14.15 3.54 16.97
CA VAL A 202 13.70 4.19 15.72
C VAL A 202 14.89 4.68 14.89
N ALA A 203 15.90 5.25 15.55
CA ALA A 203 17.10 5.75 14.88
C ALA A 203 17.88 4.67 14.13
N THR A 204 17.82 3.41 14.59
CA THR A 204 18.49 2.27 13.94
C THR A 204 17.60 1.60 12.88
N MET A 205 16.28 1.73 13.00
CA MET A 205 15.30 1.17 12.07
C MET A 205 14.28 2.23 11.60
N PRO A 206 14.69 3.27 10.84
CA PRO A 206 13.80 4.37 10.48
C PRO A 206 12.65 3.94 9.55
N ASN A 207 12.95 3.03 8.61
CA ASN A 207 12.00 2.62 7.55
C ASN A 207 11.48 1.18 7.73
N TRP A 208 12.12 0.37 8.57
CA TRP A 208 11.86 -1.07 8.66
C TRP A 208 10.96 -1.37 9.86
N ARG A 209 9.85 -2.08 9.65
CA ARG A 209 9.06 -2.65 10.74
C ARG A 209 9.73 -3.88 11.37
N ARG A 210 10.34 -4.70 10.52
CA ARG A 210 11.01 -5.94 10.86
C ARG A 210 12.17 -6.17 9.90
N ARG A 211 13.29 -6.71 10.39
CA ARG A 211 14.44 -7.13 9.58
C ARG A 211 15.02 -8.41 10.17
N TYR A 212 15.07 -9.46 9.37
CA TYR A 212 15.77 -10.69 9.75
C TYR A 212 17.19 -10.68 9.17
N ASP A 213 18.20 -10.67 10.03
CA ASP A 213 19.60 -10.82 9.66
C ASP A 213 20.02 -12.29 9.81
N ARG A 214 20.24 -12.94 8.66
CA ARG A 214 20.65 -14.33 8.58
C ARG A 214 22.10 -14.57 9.01
N HIS A 215 22.97 -13.56 8.95
CA HIS A 215 24.37 -13.74 9.34
C HIS A 215 24.49 -13.79 10.87
N SER A 216 23.84 -12.86 11.57
CA SER A 216 23.86 -12.83 13.04
C SER A 216 22.75 -13.65 13.70
N GLN A 217 21.86 -14.26 12.91
CA GLN A 217 20.65 -14.98 13.39
C GLN A 217 19.81 -14.10 14.32
N ARG A 218 19.55 -12.86 13.91
CA ARG A 218 18.79 -11.89 14.71
C ARG A 218 17.56 -11.39 13.96
N LEU A 219 16.42 -11.47 14.63
CA LEU A 219 15.19 -10.85 14.18
C LEU A 219 15.04 -9.48 14.86
N PHE A 220 15.28 -8.42 14.10
CA PHE A 220 15.12 -7.05 14.57
C PHE A 220 13.67 -6.58 14.34
N ILE A 221 13.08 -6.03 15.40
CA ILE A 221 11.73 -5.46 15.41
C ILE A 221 11.84 -3.98 15.74
N SER A 222 11.11 -3.12 15.02
CA SER A 222 11.11 -1.69 15.31
C SER A 222 10.34 -1.37 16.59
N GLU A 223 10.90 -0.52 17.44
CA GLU A 223 10.19 -0.01 18.63
C GLU A 223 8.98 0.88 18.27
N ARG A 224 8.86 1.35 17.02
CA ARG A 224 7.68 2.10 16.54
C ARG A 224 6.40 1.26 16.59
N LEU A 225 6.53 -0.07 16.56
CA LEU A 225 5.40 -0.97 16.57
C LEU A 225 4.81 -1.06 17.98
N SER A 226 3.48 -1.04 18.06
CA SER A 226 2.77 -1.38 19.29
C SER A 226 3.18 -2.77 19.79
N PRO A 227 3.09 -3.08 21.10
CA PRO A 227 3.38 -4.44 21.59
C PRO A 227 2.61 -5.53 20.85
N PHE A 228 1.36 -5.26 20.46
CA PHE A 228 0.52 -6.17 19.67
C PHE A 228 1.07 -6.41 18.27
N ASP A 229 1.61 -5.37 17.62
CA ASP A 229 2.25 -5.50 16.31
C ASP A 229 3.62 -6.16 16.40
N GLN A 230 4.40 -5.90 17.44
CA GLN A 230 5.66 -6.60 17.69
C GLN A 230 5.42 -8.10 17.85
N LEU A 231 4.38 -8.49 18.60
CA LEU A 231 3.96 -9.89 18.73
C LEU A 231 3.58 -10.46 17.36
N ARG A 232 2.73 -9.79 16.59
CA ARG A 232 2.32 -10.23 15.25
C ARG A 232 3.51 -10.44 14.31
N GLU A 233 4.48 -9.52 14.30
CA GLU A 233 5.68 -9.62 13.45
C GLU A 233 6.60 -10.79 13.85
N VAL A 234 6.70 -11.11 15.14
CA VAL A 234 7.45 -12.28 15.64
C VAL A 234 6.68 -13.58 15.37
N ALA A 235 5.38 -13.62 15.65
CA ALA A 235 4.51 -14.76 15.37
C ALA A 235 4.53 -15.09 13.87
N MET A 236 4.47 -14.08 13.02
CA MET A 236 4.57 -14.24 11.57
C MET A 236 5.88 -14.88 11.13
N GLU A 237 7.02 -14.47 11.69
CA GLU A 237 8.31 -15.11 11.36
C GLU A 237 8.33 -16.58 11.80
N ALA A 238 7.86 -16.86 13.02
CA ALA A 238 7.77 -18.22 13.53
C ALA A 238 6.83 -19.09 12.68
N CYS A 239 5.67 -18.58 12.27
CA CYS A 239 4.74 -19.27 11.37
C CYS A 239 5.32 -19.50 9.98
N LEU A 240 6.08 -18.54 9.41
CA LEU A 240 6.72 -18.71 8.10
C LEU A 240 7.79 -19.81 8.10
N ILE A 241 8.37 -20.12 9.27
CA ILE A 241 9.29 -21.24 9.48
C ILE A 241 8.48 -22.53 9.74
N ARG A 242 7.62 -22.53 10.76
CA ARG A 242 6.89 -23.73 11.21
C ARG A 242 5.88 -24.24 10.19
N CYS A 243 5.18 -23.34 9.49
CA CYS A 243 4.12 -23.67 8.53
C CYS A 243 4.64 -23.62 7.08
N GLN A 244 5.95 -23.73 6.84
CA GLN A 244 6.56 -23.55 5.52
C GLN A 244 5.89 -24.40 4.43
N VAL A 245 5.58 -25.66 4.73
CA VAL A 245 4.97 -26.60 3.79
C VAL A 245 3.53 -26.18 3.45
N ALA A 246 2.71 -25.92 4.46
CA ALA A 246 1.33 -25.46 4.27
C ALA A 246 1.28 -24.12 3.51
N VAL A 247 2.12 -23.15 3.89
CA VAL A 247 2.23 -21.86 3.17
C VAL A 247 2.65 -22.06 1.72
N ALA A 248 3.64 -22.93 1.44
CA ALA A 248 4.08 -23.19 0.07
C ALA A 248 2.98 -23.87 -0.77
N ALA A 249 2.22 -24.79 -0.19
CA ALA A 249 1.09 -25.44 -0.83
C ALA A 249 -0.01 -24.42 -1.18
N GLU A 250 -0.37 -23.55 -0.24
CA GLU A 250 -1.37 -22.49 -0.46
C GLU A 250 -0.91 -21.50 -1.54
N VAL A 251 0.33 -20.99 -1.48
CA VAL A 251 0.87 -20.09 -2.53
C VAL A 251 0.80 -20.74 -3.91
N LYS A 252 1.11 -22.03 -4.03
CA LYS A 252 1.00 -22.78 -5.29
C LYS A 252 -0.46 -22.88 -5.76
N ALA A 253 -1.40 -23.08 -4.85
CA ALA A 253 -2.83 -23.17 -5.14
C ALA A 253 -3.44 -21.83 -5.59
N LEU A 254 -2.81 -20.69 -5.27
CA LEU A 254 -3.24 -19.37 -5.74
C LEU A 254 -3.00 -19.14 -7.24
N LYS A 255 -2.14 -19.93 -7.89
CA LYS A 255 -1.84 -19.84 -9.34
C LYS A 255 -1.42 -18.43 -9.80
N LEU A 256 -0.62 -17.74 -8.98
CA LEU A 256 -0.15 -16.38 -9.25
C LEU A 256 0.86 -16.32 -10.41
N SER A 257 0.78 -15.23 -11.17
CA SER A 257 1.48 -15.04 -12.44
C SER A 257 3.00 -14.83 -12.30
N SER A 258 3.44 -14.15 -11.24
CA SER A 258 4.84 -13.75 -11.03
C SER A 258 5.43 -14.24 -9.71
N ASP A 259 6.77 -14.32 -9.65
CA ASP A 259 7.46 -14.68 -8.40
C ASP A 259 7.32 -13.62 -7.32
N GLU A 260 7.23 -12.34 -7.70
CA GLU A 260 6.98 -11.27 -6.73
C GLU A 260 5.56 -11.38 -6.15
N ALA A 261 4.54 -11.72 -6.97
CA ALA A 261 3.19 -11.98 -6.46
C ALA A 261 3.19 -13.15 -5.48
N ARG A 262 3.92 -14.24 -5.79
CA ARG A 262 4.07 -15.40 -4.87
C ARG A 262 4.76 -15.00 -3.57
N ARG A 263 5.77 -14.13 -3.62
CA ARG A 263 6.47 -13.60 -2.44
C ARG A 263 5.54 -12.76 -1.56
N LEU A 264 4.74 -11.88 -2.17
CA LEU A 264 3.74 -11.06 -1.47
C LEU A 264 2.64 -11.94 -0.87
N ALA A 265 2.14 -12.95 -1.58
CA ALA A 265 1.17 -13.89 -1.06
C ALA A 265 1.71 -14.73 0.10
N ARG A 266 2.99 -15.12 0.07
CA ARG A 266 3.65 -15.76 1.22
C ARG A 266 3.62 -14.86 2.45
N PHE A 267 3.82 -13.55 2.30
CA PHE A 267 3.71 -12.59 3.40
C PHE A 267 2.26 -12.53 3.92
N GLU A 268 1.27 -12.49 3.04
CA GLU A 268 -0.15 -12.48 3.42
C GLU A 268 -0.58 -13.74 4.18
N LEU A 269 -0.17 -14.93 3.72
CA LEU A 269 -0.43 -16.20 4.40
C LEU A 269 0.33 -16.31 5.73
N GLY A 270 1.54 -15.77 5.81
CA GLY A 270 2.28 -15.68 7.07
C GLY A 270 1.55 -14.80 8.10
N ARG A 271 0.94 -13.69 7.65
CA ARG A 271 0.11 -12.83 8.50
C ARG A 271 -1.18 -13.54 8.93
N TYR A 272 -1.84 -14.26 8.03
CA TYR A 272 -2.99 -15.10 8.38
C TYR A 272 -2.62 -16.11 9.47
N ALA A 273 -1.53 -16.87 9.27
CA ALA A 273 -1.06 -17.86 10.23
C ALA A 273 -0.69 -17.23 11.59
N ALA A 274 -0.09 -16.04 11.59
CA ALA A 274 0.18 -15.31 12.83
C ALA A 274 -1.10 -14.97 13.60
N HIS A 275 -2.15 -14.49 12.91
CA HIS A 275 -3.44 -14.23 13.54
C HIS A 275 -4.11 -15.51 14.06
N ALA A 276 -4.04 -16.61 13.31
CA ALA A 276 -4.56 -17.89 13.75
C ALA A 276 -3.82 -18.42 14.99
N LEU A 277 -2.49 -18.23 15.06
CA LEU A 277 -1.68 -18.58 16.22
C LEU A 277 -1.99 -17.71 17.45
N MET A 278 -2.15 -16.39 17.26
CA MET A 278 -2.46 -15.45 18.33
C MET A 278 -3.90 -15.58 18.85
N MET A 279 -4.81 -16.03 17.98
CA MET A 279 -6.24 -16.17 18.25
C MET A 279 -6.74 -17.54 17.75
N PRO A 280 -6.45 -18.64 18.49
CA PRO A 280 -6.85 -19.99 18.11
C PRO A 280 -8.35 -20.10 17.82
N TYR A 281 -8.69 -20.80 16.74
CA TYR A 281 -10.02 -20.74 16.10
C TYR A 281 -11.16 -20.98 17.10
N SER A 282 -11.15 -22.13 17.77
CA SER A 282 -12.24 -22.54 18.67
C SER A 282 -12.38 -21.61 19.87
N ALA A 283 -11.26 -21.19 20.45
CA ALA A 283 -11.24 -20.26 21.60
C ALA A 283 -11.76 -18.87 21.19
N PHE A 284 -11.32 -18.37 20.03
CA PHE A 284 -11.74 -17.06 19.51
C PHE A 284 -13.22 -17.04 19.13
N LEU A 285 -13.70 -18.04 18.38
CA LEU A 285 -15.11 -18.12 17.99
C LEU A 285 -16.03 -18.22 19.22
N ALA A 286 -15.70 -19.08 20.18
CA ALA A 286 -16.50 -19.22 21.40
C ALA A 286 -16.49 -17.93 22.24
N ALA A 287 -15.38 -17.18 22.24
CA ALA A 287 -15.33 -15.87 22.89
C ALA A 287 -16.18 -14.83 22.13
N ALA A 288 -16.12 -14.84 20.80
CA ALA A 288 -16.86 -13.92 19.93
C ALA A 288 -18.36 -14.10 20.09
N GLN A 289 -18.85 -15.34 20.03
CA GLN A 289 -20.28 -15.64 20.23
C GLN A 289 -20.77 -15.24 21.63
N ARG A 290 -20.01 -15.57 22.68
CA ARG A 290 -20.36 -15.19 24.07
C ARG A 290 -20.40 -13.67 24.29
N ALA A 291 -19.50 -12.94 23.64
CA ALA A 291 -19.43 -11.48 23.71
C ALA A 291 -20.33 -10.79 22.67
N ARG A 292 -21.16 -11.54 21.92
CA ARG A 292 -21.96 -11.01 20.81
C ARG A 292 -21.13 -10.14 19.85
N TYR A 293 -19.94 -10.66 19.52
CA TYR A 293 -18.97 -10.07 18.60
C TYR A 293 -18.44 -8.68 19.00
N ASP A 294 -18.42 -8.34 20.31
CA ASP A 294 -17.76 -7.13 20.80
C ASP A 294 -16.24 -7.18 20.56
N ILE A 295 -15.75 -6.36 19.63
CA ILE A 295 -14.35 -6.33 19.20
C ILE A 295 -13.44 -5.78 20.31
N ASP A 296 -13.92 -4.85 21.13
CA ASP A 296 -13.12 -4.30 22.23
C ASP A 296 -12.97 -5.32 23.37
N VAL A 297 -13.98 -6.16 23.62
CA VAL A 297 -13.86 -7.30 24.55
C VAL A 297 -12.91 -8.35 24.00
N LEU A 298 -13.02 -8.69 22.71
CA LEU A 298 -12.18 -9.68 22.07
C LEU A 298 -10.70 -9.25 22.05
N ARG A 299 -10.41 -8.02 21.65
CA ARG A 299 -9.03 -7.52 21.59
C ARG A 299 -8.37 -7.54 22.97
N SER A 300 -9.14 -7.22 24.02
CA SER A 300 -8.65 -7.23 25.40
C SER A 300 -8.39 -8.65 25.89
N ARG A 301 -9.29 -9.59 25.56
CA ARG A 301 -9.17 -11.01 25.98
C ARG A 301 -7.99 -11.73 25.34
N PHE A 302 -7.68 -11.44 24.08
CA PHE A 302 -6.59 -12.08 23.35
C PHE A 302 -5.29 -11.26 23.35
N GLY A 303 -5.29 -10.07 23.97
CA GLY A 303 -4.12 -9.19 23.99
C GLY A 303 -3.67 -8.78 22.58
N VAL A 304 -4.62 -8.36 21.74
CA VAL A 304 -4.39 -7.99 20.33
C VAL A 304 -4.90 -6.58 20.03
N SER A 305 -4.55 -6.04 18.86
CA SER A 305 -5.09 -4.75 18.41
C SER A 305 -6.55 -4.89 17.91
N PHE A 306 -7.25 -3.76 17.80
CA PHE A 306 -8.61 -3.74 17.22
C PHE A 306 -8.63 -4.27 15.79
N GLU A 307 -7.62 -3.90 14.98
CA GLU A 307 -7.48 -4.39 13.61
C GLU A 307 -7.28 -5.90 13.56
N GLN A 308 -6.44 -6.45 14.43
CA GLN A 308 -6.15 -7.88 14.46
C GLN A 308 -7.41 -8.69 14.83
N ALA A 309 -8.16 -8.26 15.84
CA ALA A 309 -9.43 -8.88 16.23
C ALA A 309 -10.50 -8.77 15.12
N ALA A 310 -10.65 -7.59 14.51
CA ALA A 310 -11.59 -7.38 13.40
C ALA A 310 -11.23 -8.25 12.19
N ASN A 311 -9.94 -8.36 11.86
CA ASN A 311 -9.46 -9.21 10.78
C ASN A 311 -9.72 -10.69 11.08
N ARG A 312 -9.48 -11.14 12.32
CA ARG A 312 -9.76 -12.53 12.74
C ARG A 312 -11.24 -12.88 12.64
N LEU A 313 -12.16 -11.95 12.91
CA LEU A 313 -13.59 -12.18 12.70
C LEU A 313 -13.93 -12.54 11.25
N THR A 314 -13.21 -11.99 10.27
CA THR A 314 -13.39 -12.35 8.85
C THR A 314 -12.87 -13.74 8.50
N MET A 315 -12.18 -14.43 9.41
CA MET A 315 -11.58 -15.75 9.18
C MET A 315 -12.43 -16.92 9.68
N MET A 316 -13.58 -16.65 10.33
CA MET A 316 -14.37 -17.65 11.05
C MET A 316 -15.29 -18.45 10.13
N GLN A 317 -14.73 -19.24 9.20
CA GLN A 317 -15.48 -20.02 8.19
C GLN A 317 -15.12 -21.51 8.14
N LYS A 318 -14.66 -22.08 9.25
CA LYS A 318 -14.48 -23.53 9.39
C LYS A 318 -15.83 -24.24 9.21
N PRO A 319 -15.94 -25.23 8.29
CA PRO A 319 -17.16 -26.02 8.14
C PRO A 319 -17.59 -26.65 9.46
N GLY A 320 -18.89 -26.53 9.79
CA GLY A 320 -19.46 -27.00 11.06
C GLY A 320 -19.23 -26.09 12.27
N ALA A 321 -18.42 -25.04 12.14
CA ALA A 321 -18.14 -24.05 13.19
C ALA A 321 -17.94 -22.66 12.58
N ALA A 322 -18.84 -22.24 11.70
CA ALA A 322 -18.79 -20.91 11.08
C ALA A 322 -19.36 -19.84 12.04
N GLY A 323 -18.74 -18.67 12.06
CA GLY A 323 -19.28 -17.47 12.70
C GLY A 323 -20.09 -16.61 11.72
N VAL A 324 -20.53 -15.44 12.18
CA VAL A 324 -21.15 -14.41 11.33
C VAL A 324 -20.20 -14.07 10.16
N PRO A 325 -20.68 -14.04 8.91
CA PRO A 325 -19.84 -13.81 7.74
C PRO A 325 -19.45 -12.34 7.58
N PHE A 326 -18.51 -11.88 8.42
CA PHE A 326 -17.98 -10.54 8.36
C PHE A 326 -17.11 -10.32 7.11
N PHE A 327 -17.16 -9.10 6.59
CA PHE A 327 -16.18 -8.54 5.67
C PHE A 327 -15.57 -7.27 6.25
N MET A 328 -14.40 -6.89 5.76
CA MET A 328 -13.71 -5.67 6.17
C MET A 328 -13.15 -4.90 4.99
N LEU A 329 -12.99 -3.59 5.16
CA LEU A 329 -12.18 -2.74 4.31
C LEU A 329 -11.32 -1.82 5.18
N GLU A 330 -10.11 -1.51 4.74
CA GLU A 330 -9.25 -0.51 5.36
C GLU A 330 -8.93 0.60 4.36
N ALA A 331 -9.15 1.85 4.76
CA ALA A 331 -8.89 3.02 3.93
C ALA A 331 -8.14 4.13 4.70
N ASP A 332 -7.51 5.05 3.99
CA ASP A 332 -7.02 6.31 4.57
C ASP A 332 -8.05 7.44 4.43
N ASN A 333 -7.70 8.61 4.95
CA ASN A 333 -8.52 9.82 4.90
C ASN A 333 -8.69 10.38 3.48
N ALA A 334 -7.82 10.00 2.53
CA ALA A 334 -7.94 10.34 1.11
C ALA A 334 -8.83 9.35 0.33
N GLY A 335 -9.28 8.27 0.97
CA GLY A 335 -10.10 7.23 0.37
C GLY A 335 -9.32 6.15 -0.38
N ASN A 336 -7.99 6.13 -0.27
CA ASN A 336 -7.18 5.03 -0.77
C ASN A 336 -7.45 3.79 0.06
N ARG A 337 -7.70 2.66 -0.61
CA ARG A 337 -8.04 1.39 0.04
C ARG A 337 -6.82 0.48 0.06
N PHE A 338 -6.48 -0.02 1.24
CA PHE A 338 -5.27 -0.82 1.44
C PHE A 338 -5.55 -2.31 1.50
N ARG A 339 -6.68 -2.66 2.12
CA ARG A 339 -7.07 -4.05 2.36
C ARG A 339 -8.56 -4.19 2.28
N ARG A 340 -8.99 -5.31 1.72
CA ARG A 340 -10.35 -5.83 1.80
C ARG A 340 -10.24 -7.32 2.06
N ALA A 341 -11.14 -7.85 2.85
CA ALA A 341 -11.24 -9.28 3.10
C ALA A 341 -12.68 -9.61 3.48
N GLY A 342 -13.06 -10.87 3.33
CA GLY A 342 -14.35 -11.32 3.80
C GLY A 342 -14.38 -12.81 4.03
N SER A 343 -15.24 -13.20 4.97
CA SER A 343 -15.51 -14.59 5.31
C SER A 343 -15.81 -15.42 4.07
N GLN A 344 -16.66 -14.92 3.18
CA GLN A 344 -17.03 -15.57 1.91
C GLN A 344 -16.37 -14.89 0.69
N GLY A 345 -15.30 -14.14 0.92
CA GLY A 345 -14.82 -13.12 -0.01
C GLY A 345 -15.46 -11.76 0.26
N PHE A 346 -14.78 -10.69 -0.16
CA PHE A 346 -15.29 -9.35 -0.05
C PHE A 346 -16.48 -9.16 -1.02
N PRO A 347 -17.60 -8.57 -0.59
CA PRO A 347 -18.79 -8.41 -1.43
C PRO A 347 -18.65 -7.27 -2.45
N HIS A 348 -17.79 -7.40 -3.48
CA HIS A 348 -17.56 -6.34 -4.47
C HIS A 348 -18.84 -5.92 -5.21
N ALA A 349 -19.65 -6.88 -5.64
CA ALA A 349 -20.87 -6.61 -6.40
C ALA A 349 -21.99 -6.03 -5.53
N ARG A 350 -22.21 -6.63 -4.34
CA ARG A 350 -23.31 -6.24 -3.43
C ARG A 350 -23.00 -5.00 -2.60
N PHE A 351 -21.76 -4.79 -2.16
CA PHE A 351 -21.38 -3.69 -1.26
C PHE A 351 -20.44 -2.67 -1.92
N GLY A 352 -19.40 -3.16 -2.61
CA GLY A 352 -18.39 -2.32 -3.28
C GLY A 352 -17.44 -1.60 -2.32
N GLY A 353 -17.95 -0.70 -1.47
CA GLY A 353 -17.16 0.01 -0.48
C GLY A 353 -16.47 1.29 -0.98
N GLY A 354 -16.98 1.91 -2.06
CA GLY A 354 -16.46 3.14 -2.66
C GLY A 354 -17.32 4.39 -2.43
N CYS A 355 -18.38 4.30 -1.61
CA CYS A 355 -19.25 5.44 -1.34
C CYS A 355 -18.69 6.32 -0.22
N PRO A 356 -18.57 7.65 -0.43
CA PRO A 356 -18.08 8.57 0.59
C PRO A 356 -19.01 8.71 1.80
N LYS A 357 -20.28 8.27 1.69
CA LYS A 357 -21.24 8.24 2.81
C LYS A 357 -21.00 7.09 3.79
N LEU A 358 -20.07 6.16 3.49
CA LEU A 358 -19.77 5.06 4.40
C LEU A 358 -19.08 5.57 5.68
N PRO A 359 -19.37 4.97 6.85
CA PRO A 359 -18.86 5.45 8.14
C PRO A 359 -17.33 5.38 8.26
N VAL A 360 -16.65 4.61 7.40
CA VAL A 360 -15.17 4.56 7.34
C VAL A 360 -14.53 5.91 7.08
N HIS A 361 -15.19 6.78 6.32
CA HIS A 361 -14.70 8.13 6.04
C HIS A 361 -15.04 9.10 7.17
N ALA A 362 -16.22 8.96 7.78
CA ALA A 362 -16.62 9.74 8.94
C ALA A 362 -15.76 9.46 10.18
N ALA A 363 -15.23 8.23 10.31
CA ALA A 363 -14.40 7.81 11.44
C ALA A 363 -13.19 8.73 11.69
N PHE A 364 -12.62 9.35 10.65
CA PHE A 364 -11.49 10.27 10.80
C PHE A 364 -11.84 11.55 11.57
N ALA A 365 -13.12 11.95 11.61
CA ALA A 365 -13.57 13.10 12.40
C ALA A 365 -13.71 12.77 13.89
N GLN A 366 -13.81 11.48 14.24
CA GLN A 366 -13.94 11.00 15.62
C GLN A 366 -12.92 9.87 15.90
N PRO A 367 -11.61 10.18 15.97
CA PRO A 367 -10.58 9.16 16.10
C PRO A 367 -10.76 8.29 17.35
N GLY A 368 -10.63 6.98 17.16
CA GLY A 368 -10.72 5.98 18.22
C GLY A 368 -12.13 5.58 18.63
N GLN A 369 -13.17 6.31 18.22
CA GLN A 369 -14.58 5.98 18.45
C GLN A 369 -15.08 4.97 17.42
N ILE A 370 -15.93 4.04 17.86
CA ILE A 370 -16.63 3.11 16.97
C ILE A 370 -17.91 3.79 16.47
N LEU A 371 -17.98 4.02 15.17
CA LEU A 371 -19.20 4.44 14.48
C LEU A 371 -19.97 3.19 14.05
N VAL A 372 -21.28 3.18 14.26
CA VAL A 372 -22.15 2.06 13.90
C VAL A 372 -23.29 2.60 13.05
N GLU A 373 -23.47 2.03 11.87
CA GLU A 373 -24.53 2.42 10.94
C GLU A 373 -25.12 1.21 10.23
N ALA A 374 -26.44 1.21 10.06
CA ALA A 374 -27.10 0.38 9.06
C ALA A 374 -27.05 1.13 7.72
N VAL A 375 -26.58 0.45 6.67
CA VAL A 375 -26.47 1.03 5.33
C VAL A 375 -27.28 0.22 4.33
N GLU A 376 -27.89 0.89 3.35
CA GLU A 376 -28.74 0.27 2.33
C GLU A 376 -28.24 0.58 0.92
N MET A 377 -28.03 -0.46 0.13
CA MET A 377 -27.59 -0.41 -1.25
C MET A 377 -28.75 -0.12 -2.21
N PRO A 378 -28.50 0.31 -3.46
CA PRO A 378 -29.58 0.62 -4.42
C PRO A 378 -30.48 -0.58 -4.78
N ASP A 379 -29.96 -1.79 -4.66
CA ASP A 379 -30.69 -3.05 -4.88
C ASP A 379 -31.50 -3.51 -3.64
N GLY A 380 -31.51 -2.70 -2.57
CA GLY A 380 -32.20 -3.00 -1.31
C GLY A 380 -31.40 -3.88 -0.35
N ALA A 381 -30.20 -4.34 -0.72
CA ALA A 381 -29.35 -5.07 0.21
C ALA A 381 -28.91 -4.15 1.37
N ALA A 382 -29.08 -4.62 2.60
CA ALA A 382 -28.76 -3.85 3.79
C ALA A 382 -27.66 -4.54 4.63
N PHE A 383 -26.79 -3.72 5.23
CA PHE A 383 -25.64 -4.17 5.99
C PHE A 383 -25.54 -3.44 7.32
N LEU A 384 -25.15 -4.17 8.37
CA LEU A 384 -24.63 -3.55 9.59
C LEU A 384 -23.16 -3.24 9.36
N THR A 385 -22.75 -1.99 9.58
CA THR A 385 -21.36 -1.55 9.42
C THR A 385 -20.86 -0.90 10.70
N LEU A 386 -19.60 -1.17 11.00
CA LEU A 386 -18.85 -0.55 12.08
C LEU A 386 -17.58 0.05 11.52
N ALA A 387 -17.22 1.26 11.95
CA ALA A 387 -15.99 1.90 11.53
C ALA A 387 -15.22 2.51 12.70
N ARG A 388 -13.89 2.42 12.65
CA ARG A 388 -12.99 3.01 13.65
C ARG A 388 -11.65 3.35 13.01
N THR A 389 -11.03 4.46 13.42
CA THR A 389 -9.64 4.76 13.01
C THR A 389 -8.64 3.78 13.65
N LEU A 390 -7.58 3.47 12.91
CA LEU A 390 -6.44 2.70 13.34
C LEU A 390 -5.21 3.62 13.45
N GLU A 391 -4.50 3.50 14.56
CA GLU A 391 -3.20 4.14 14.75
C GLU A 391 -2.13 3.29 14.06
N GLY A 392 -1.33 3.91 13.20
CA GLY A 392 -0.17 3.25 12.57
C GLY A 392 1.01 3.12 13.56
N PRO A 393 2.20 2.71 13.07
CA PRO A 393 3.42 2.75 13.85
C PRO A 393 3.64 4.15 14.45
N GLN A 394 4.07 4.18 15.71
CA GLN A 394 4.34 5.42 16.42
C GLN A 394 5.43 6.21 15.69
N GLY A 395 5.20 7.52 15.56
CA GLY A 395 6.16 8.45 15.00
C GLY A 395 6.80 9.31 16.07
N ALA A 396 8.01 9.80 15.79
CA ALA A 396 8.60 10.89 16.57
C ALA A 396 7.74 12.16 16.43
N PHE A 397 7.90 13.12 17.35
CA PHE A 397 7.12 14.38 17.37
C PHE A 397 7.12 15.12 16.02
N SER A 398 8.24 15.08 15.29
CA SER A 398 8.39 15.73 13.98
C SER A 398 7.74 14.98 12.81
N GLU A 399 7.26 13.76 13.05
CA GLU A 399 6.66 12.90 12.03
C GLU A 399 5.13 12.98 12.12
N ARG A 400 4.47 12.91 10.96
CA ARG A 400 3.02 12.75 10.91
C ARG A 400 2.70 11.26 10.81
N PRO A 401 2.23 10.60 11.87
CA PRO A 401 1.91 9.18 11.80
C PRO A 401 0.76 8.98 10.81
N ARG A 402 0.90 7.95 9.99
CA ARG A 402 -0.14 7.55 9.06
C ARG A 402 -1.29 6.93 9.85
N ARG A 403 -2.50 7.47 9.67
CA ARG A 403 -3.74 6.89 10.20
C ARG A 403 -4.55 6.28 9.08
N THR A 404 -5.17 5.15 9.37
CA THR A 404 -6.17 4.53 8.51
C THR A 404 -7.47 4.37 9.30
N ALA A 405 -8.51 3.89 8.65
CA ALA A 405 -9.75 3.49 9.29
C ALA A 405 -10.15 2.12 8.74
N VAL A 406 -10.64 1.27 9.64
CA VAL A 406 -11.22 -0.02 9.28
C VAL A 406 -12.73 0.09 9.33
N LEU A 407 -13.38 -0.45 8.32
CA LEU A 407 -14.79 -0.81 8.33
C LEU A 407 -14.88 -2.32 8.45
N ILE A 408 -15.74 -2.80 9.34
CA ILE A 408 -16.17 -4.20 9.39
C ILE A 408 -17.69 -4.21 9.20
N GLY A 409 -18.20 -5.16 8.43
CA GLY A 409 -19.62 -5.25 8.16
C GLY A 409 -20.09 -6.67 7.93
N CYS A 410 -21.40 -6.87 8.05
CA CYS A 410 -22.09 -8.11 7.75
C CYS A 410 -23.48 -7.79 7.18
N ASP A 411 -24.14 -8.79 6.62
CA ASP A 411 -25.55 -8.66 6.22
C ASP A 411 -26.39 -8.26 7.44
N ILE A 412 -27.37 -7.35 7.25
CA ILE A 412 -28.18 -6.82 8.35
C ILE A 412 -28.99 -7.91 9.05
N GLY A 413 -29.24 -9.05 8.40
CA GLY A 413 -29.92 -10.20 9.00
C GLY A 413 -29.22 -10.75 10.25
N PHE A 414 -27.91 -10.51 10.42
CA PHE A 414 -27.14 -10.94 11.58
C PHE A 414 -27.12 -9.93 12.74
N LYS A 415 -27.85 -8.81 12.65
CA LYS A 415 -27.81 -7.73 13.67
C LYS A 415 -28.13 -8.23 15.08
N ASP A 416 -29.00 -9.23 15.21
CA ASP A 416 -29.44 -9.77 16.50
C ASP A 416 -28.35 -10.63 17.18
N GLU A 417 -27.29 -11.00 16.47
CA GLU A 417 -26.13 -11.68 17.06
C GLU A 417 -25.07 -10.70 17.57
N ILE A 418 -25.15 -9.43 17.18
CA ILE A 418 -24.05 -8.46 17.31
C ILE A 418 -24.42 -7.37 18.32
N VAL A 419 -23.55 -7.12 19.30
CA VAL A 419 -23.79 -6.14 20.39
C VAL A 419 -24.04 -4.72 19.86
N TYR A 420 -23.36 -4.34 18.79
CA TYR A 420 -23.39 -2.99 18.24
C TYR A 420 -24.73 -2.63 17.58
N SER A 421 -25.59 -3.60 17.30
CA SER A 421 -26.94 -3.33 16.77
C SER A 421 -27.78 -2.48 17.72
N ALA A 422 -27.45 -2.46 19.02
CA ALA A 422 -28.08 -1.59 20.02
C ALA A 422 -27.87 -0.08 19.75
N ALA A 423 -26.86 0.29 18.94
CA ALA A 423 -26.61 1.67 18.55
C ALA A 423 -27.43 2.10 17.31
N LEU A 424 -28.14 1.18 16.66
CA LEU A 424 -28.95 1.50 15.49
C LEU A 424 -30.21 2.29 15.89
N PRO A 425 -30.70 3.19 15.01
CA PRO A 425 -31.98 3.87 15.20
C PRO A 425 -33.15 2.90 15.40
N ALA A 426 -34.01 3.18 16.39
CA ALA A 426 -35.16 2.33 16.70
C ALA A 426 -36.23 2.30 15.59
N ASP A 427 -36.26 3.33 14.73
CA ASP A 427 -37.12 3.42 13.55
C ASP A 427 -36.63 2.54 12.38
N GLY A 428 -35.49 1.85 12.53
CA GLY A 428 -34.91 0.98 11.52
C GLY A 428 -34.31 1.74 10.33
N ARG A 429 -34.10 3.05 10.47
CA ARG A 429 -33.55 3.88 9.39
C ARG A 429 -32.15 3.43 9.01
N ALA A 430 -31.97 3.16 7.72
CA ALA A 430 -30.67 2.87 7.12
C ALA A 430 -30.17 4.08 6.31
N THR A 431 -28.86 4.32 6.34
CA THR A 431 -28.20 5.32 5.49
C THR A 431 -28.20 4.83 4.04
N PRO A 432 -28.81 5.55 3.09
CA PRO A 432 -28.78 5.14 1.69
C PRO A 432 -27.38 5.39 1.10
N VAL A 433 -26.70 4.31 0.73
CA VAL A 433 -25.35 4.33 0.15
C VAL A 433 -25.35 3.67 -1.24
N GLY A 434 -24.17 3.59 -1.86
CA GLY A 434 -23.97 2.95 -3.16
C GLY A 434 -22.62 2.26 -3.26
N PRO A 435 -22.35 1.56 -4.37
CA PRO A 435 -21.07 0.88 -4.57
C PRO A 435 -19.92 1.86 -4.82
N ALA A 436 -20.16 2.89 -5.66
CA ALA A 436 -19.28 4.03 -5.93
C ALA A 436 -20.09 5.12 -6.64
N CYS A 437 -19.74 6.41 -6.52
CA CYS A 437 -20.54 7.52 -7.08
C CYS A 437 -20.81 7.36 -8.59
N ARG A 438 -19.80 7.00 -9.37
CA ARG A 438 -19.92 6.80 -10.84
C ARG A 438 -20.83 5.64 -11.25
N LEU A 439 -21.12 4.72 -10.32
CA LEU A 439 -21.90 3.50 -10.53
C LEU A 439 -23.20 3.49 -9.72
N CYS A 440 -23.54 4.61 -9.07
CA CYS A 440 -24.67 4.69 -8.15
C CYS A 440 -25.87 5.29 -8.87
N GLU A 441 -27.00 4.58 -8.82
CA GLU A 441 -28.27 5.00 -9.43
C GLU A 441 -29.09 5.95 -8.53
N ARG A 442 -28.64 6.20 -7.29
CA ARG A 442 -29.33 7.10 -6.36
C ARG A 442 -29.17 8.54 -6.83
N ALA A 443 -30.29 9.28 -6.90
CA ALA A 443 -30.27 10.72 -7.10
C ALA A 443 -29.57 11.41 -5.90
N GLY A 444 -28.69 12.37 -6.20
CA GLY A 444 -27.84 13.06 -5.24
C GLY A 444 -28.59 13.92 -4.23
#